data_AF-A0A941XDR8-F1
#
_entry.id   AF-A0A941XDR8-F1
#
_cell.length_a   1.000
_cell.length_b   1.000
_cell.length_c   1.000
_cell.angle_alpha   90.00
_cell.angle_beta   90.00
_cell.angle_gamma   90.00
#
_symmetry.space_group_name_H-M   'P 1'
#
loop_
_entity.id
_entity.type
_entity.pdbx_description
1 polymer ?
#
loop_
_entity_poly.entity_id
_entity_poly.type
_entity_poly.pdbx_seq_one_letter_code
_entity_poly.pdbx_strand_id
1 'polypeptide(L)' 'LFDGAVDRVTLPGSCGPFTVLENHAPLISTLLRGEIVYVAEGKEVKIAVEGGIVEVRDNQIAVCLN' A
#
# COMPACT_ATOMS: atom_id res chain seq x y z
N LEU A 1 -7.19 -8.80 5.69
CA LEU A 1 -7.10 -8.43 4.27
C LEU A 1 -5.61 -8.39 3.93
N PHE A 2 -4.99 -9.57 3.82
CA PHE A 2 -3.53 -9.80 3.74
C PHE A 2 -2.71 -9.34 4.97
N ASP A 3 -1.85 -10.24 5.47
CA ASP A 3 -0.79 -9.97 6.44
C ASP A 3 0.40 -10.82 6.01
N GLY A 4 1.56 -10.20 5.81
CA GLY A 4 2.72 -10.88 5.26
C GLY A 4 3.74 -9.93 4.65
N ALA A 5 4.91 -10.48 4.31
CA ALA A 5 5.97 -9.74 3.63
C ALA A 5 5.62 -9.50 2.16
N VAL A 6 5.97 -8.31 1.66
CA VAL A 6 5.79 -7.89 0.27
C VAL A 6 7.06 -7.26 -0.25
N ASP A 7 7.36 -7.45 -1.53
CA ASP A 7 8.53 -6.86 -2.19
C ASP A 7 8.27 -5.39 -2.56
N ARG A 8 7.02 -5.08 -2.90
CA ARG A 8 6.54 -3.72 -3.20
C ARG A 8 5.04 -3.63 -3.02
N VAL A 9 4.56 -2.44 -2.74
CA VAL A 9 3.13 -2.12 -2.76
C VAL A 9 2.88 -0.80 -3.49
N THR A 10 1.89 -0.78 -4.37
CA THR A 10 1.41 0.37 -5.12
C THR A 10 0.03 0.73 -4.62
N LEU A 11 -0.15 2.00 -4.29
CA LEU A 11 -1.31 2.51 -3.56
C LEU A 11 -1.92 3.70 -4.32
N PRO A 12 -3.26 3.81 -4.40
CA PRO A 12 -3.94 4.93 -5.03
C PRO A 12 -3.99 6.14 -4.07
N GLY A 13 -2.86 6.82 -3.89
CA GLY A 13 -2.78 8.00 -3.03
C GLY A 13 -3.61 9.19 -3.54
N SER A 14 -3.98 10.10 -2.65
CA SER A 14 -4.77 11.29 -2.99
C SER A 14 -4.09 12.27 -3.94
N CYS A 15 -2.75 12.36 -3.89
CA CYS A 15 -1.97 13.15 -4.83
C CYS A 15 -1.60 12.39 -6.12
N GLY A 16 -2.00 11.13 -6.22
CA GLY A 16 -1.65 10.22 -7.32
C GLY A 16 -1.17 8.85 -6.81
N PRO A 17 -1.09 7.86 -7.71
CA PRO A 17 -0.58 6.54 -7.36
C PRO A 17 0.91 6.60 -7.00
N PHE A 18 1.31 5.85 -5.98
CA PHE A 18 2.70 5.76 -5.55
C PHE A 18 3.07 4.33 -5.18
N THR A 19 4.35 4.00 -5.28
CA THR A 19 4.88 2.68 -4.94
C THR A 19 5.85 2.80 -3.78
N VAL A 20 5.67 1.95 -2.77
CA VAL A 20 6.53 1.81 -1.60
C VAL A 20 7.39 0.57 -1.80
N LEU A 21 8.69 0.74 -1.63
CA LEU A 21 9.71 -0.32 -1.66
C LEU A 21 10.29 -0.51 -0.25
N GLU A 22 11.14 -1.52 -0.11
CA GLU A 22 11.92 -1.70 1.11
C GLU A 22 12.74 -0.45 1.45
N ASN A 23 12.83 -0.12 2.74
CA ASN A 23 13.56 1.04 3.28
C ASN A 23 13.06 2.40 2.78
N HIS A 24 11.78 2.49 2.42
CA HIS A 24 11.16 3.78 2.12
C HIS A 24 11.07 4.68 3.36
N ALA A 25 11.18 5.99 3.16
CA ALA A 25 11.04 6.97 4.23
C ALA A 25 9.62 6.90 4.86
N PRO A 26 9.48 7.26 6.16
CA PRO A 26 8.19 7.31 6.80
C PRO A 26 7.19 8.19 6.05
N LEU A 27 5.97 7.71 5.85
CA LEU A 27 4.94 8.38 5.06
C LEU A 27 3.56 8.06 5.63
N ILE A 28 2.71 9.07 5.75
CA ILE A 28 1.27 8.90 5.97
C ILE A 28 0.56 9.51 4.77
N SER A 29 -0.38 8.77 4.18
CA SER A 29 -1.15 9.24 3.03
C SER A 29 -2.59 8.73 3.08
N THR A 30 -3.51 9.50 2.51
CA THR A 30 -4.89 9.09 2.31
C THR A 30 -5.03 8.37 0.97
N LEU A 31 -5.80 7.29 0.95
CA LEU A 31 -6.10 6.51 -0.25
C LEU A 31 -7.45 6.92 -0.84
N LEU A 32 -7.50 7.03 -2.16
CA LEU A 32 -8.73 7.22 -2.93
C LEU A 32 -9.25 5.87 -3.44
N ARG A 33 -10.47 5.89 -3.97
CA ARG A 33 -11.06 4.76 -4.68
C ARG A 33 -10.14 4.32 -5.83
N GLY A 34 -9.79 3.04 -5.85
CA GLY A 34 -8.88 2.48 -6.83
C GLY A 34 -8.46 1.06 -6.47
N GLU A 35 -7.23 0.70 -6.83
CA GLU A 35 -6.68 -0.62 -6.59
C GLU A 35 -5.33 -0.50 -5.85
N ILE A 36 -5.19 -1.29 -4.78
CA ILE A 36 -3.91 -1.57 -4.16
C ILE A 36 -3.31 -2.77 -4.87
N VAL A 37 -2.06 -2.64 -5.33
CA VAL A 37 -1.34 -3.71 -6.02
C VAL A 37 -0.07 -4.01 -5.26
N TYR A 38 0.12 -5.24 -4.79
CA TYR A 38 1.35 -5.64 -4.12
C TYR A 38 1.91 -6.93 -4.70
N VAL A 39 3.22 -7.11 -4.56
CA VAL A 39 3.91 -8.34 -4.95
C VAL A 39 4.36 -9.06 -3.69
N ALA A 40 3.91 -10.29 -3.50
CA ALA A 40 4.31 -11.17 -2.42
C ALA A 40 4.79 -12.50 -3.01
N GLU A 41 6.01 -12.94 -2.67
CA GLU A 41 6.59 -14.20 -3.17
C GLU A 41 6.58 -14.30 -4.70
N GLY A 42 6.81 -13.18 -5.40
CA GLY A 42 6.76 -13.11 -6.87
C GLY A 42 5.36 -13.17 -7.49
N LYS A 43 4.29 -13.17 -6.68
CA LYS A 43 2.90 -13.09 -7.14
C LYS A 43 2.35 -11.68 -6.97
N GLU A 44 1.83 -11.13 -8.05
CA GLU A 44 1.09 -9.87 -8.01
C GLU A 44 -0.34 -10.11 -7.55
N VAL A 45 -0.78 -9.35 -6.54
CA VAL A 45 -2.13 -9.38 -6.00
C VAL A 45 -2.73 -7.99 -6.09
N LYS A 46 -4.01 -7.93 -6.48
CA LYS A 46 -4.77 -6.68 -6.64
C LYS A 46 -5.97 -6.68 -5.72
N ILE A 47 -6.17 -5.59 -5.01
CA ILE A 47 -7.28 -5.38 -4.08
C ILE A 47 -7.96 -4.06 -4.43
N ALA A 48 -9.24 -4.12 -4.78
CA ALA A 48 -10.05 -2.92 -4.94
C ALA A 48 -10.36 -2.28 -3.59
N VAL A 49 -10.23 -0.96 -3.51
CA VAL A 49 -10.48 -0.17 -2.30
C VAL A 49 -11.35 1.04 -2.64
N GLU A 50 -12.27 1.42 -1.76
CA GLU A 50 -13.05 2.65 -1.92
C GLU A 50 -12.37 3.88 -1.31
N GLY A 51 -11.48 3.67 -0.33
CA GLY A 51 -10.68 4.70 0.31
C GLY A 51 -10.08 4.19 1.61
N GLY A 52 -9.25 5.01 2.24
CA GLY A 52 -8.60 4.66 3.49
C GLY A 52 -7.42 5.54 3.83
N ILE A 53 -6.59 5.07 4.76
CA ILE A 53 -5.34 5.72 5.18
C ILE A 53 -4.24 4.66 5.16
N VAL A 54 -3.04 5.06 4.76
CA VAL A 54 -1.84 4.24 4.84
C VAL A 54 -0.76 4.92 5.67
N GLU A 55 -0.09 4.15 6.52
CA GLU A 55 1.12 4.51 7.25
C GLU A 55 2.26 3.59 6.80
N VAL A 56 3.41 4.19 6.48
CA VAL A 56 4.68 3.51 6.20
C VAL A 56 5.65 3.93 7.29
N ARG A 57 6.20 2.98 8.05
CA ARG A 57 7.20 3.24 9.09
C ARG A 57 8.03 1.99 9.37
N ASP A 58 9.34 2.13 9.53
CA ASP A 58 10.24 1.03 9.93
C ASP A 58 10.03 -0.27 9.11
N ASN A 59 9.93 -0.15 7.78
CA ASN A 59 9.63 -1.25 6.84
C ASN A 59 8.30 -1.98 7.08
N GLN A 60 7.39 -1.36 7.82
CA GLN A 60 6.02 -1.83 8.02
C GLN A 60 5.06 -0.88 7.31
N ILE A 61 4.04 -1.47 6.69
CA ILE A 61 3.00 -0.75 5.97
C ILE A 61 1.67 -1.16 6.58
N ALA A 62 0.98 -0.21 7.19
CA ALA A 62 -0.35 -0.40 7.75
C ALA A 62 -1.37 0.33 6.88
N VAL A 63 -2.37 -0.39 6.40
CA VAL A 63 -3.46 0.18 5.58
C VAL A 63 -4.78 -0.01 6.32
N CYS A 64 -5.43 1.11 6.65
CA CYS A 64 -6.77 1.13 7.24
C CYS A 64 -7.77 1.49 6.14
N LEU A 65 -8.63 0.54 5.78
CA LEU A 65 -9.70 0.74 4.80
C LEU A 65 -11.01 1.16 5.49
N ASN A 66 -11.83 1.93 4.77
CA ASN A 66 -13.20 2.27 5.15
C ASN A 66 -14.22 1.23 4.67
#